data_AF-A0A946TIE3-F1
#
_entry.id   AF-A0A946TIE3-F1
#
_cell.length_a   1.000
_cell.length_b   1.000
_cell.length_c   1.000
_cell.angle_alpha   90.00
_cell.angle_beta   90.00
_cell.angle_gamma   90.00
#
_symmetry.space_group_name_H-M   'P 1'
#
loop_
_entity.id
_entity.type
_entity.pdbx_description
1 polymer ?
#
loop_
_entity_poly.entity_id
_entity_poly.type
_entity_poly.pdbx_seq_one_letter_code
_entity_poly.pdbx_strand_id
1 'polypeptide(L)'
;MNFCPKKLELYIFTMLLACVFFVPSSVKAATYYWVGSAGGSTNSASNWATSDPSSCTGGGAGVPGSSDTAIFDADCDNSASIDSALSVQSLTINTGYSGTITQETGITIAVARDFTQNDGTFVGGDSTIDINYDLRINGGSFTATSGTITIALDLDIDASATFVHGSGTIHIDGVSASTLSLWK
;
A
#
# COMPACT_ATOMS: atom_id res chain seq x y z
N MET A 1 -22.24 -41.04 40.36
CA MET A 1 -21.46 -39.79 40.53
C MET A 1 -22.45 -38.64 40.44
N ASN A 2 -22.78 -38.04 41.58
CA ASN A 2 -23.83 -37.01 41.66
C ASN A 2 -23.26 -35.68 41.18
N PHE A 3 -23.62 -35.26 39.97
CA PHE A 3 -23.28 -33.92 39.49
C PHE A 3 -24.09 -32.89 40.29
N CYS A 4 -23.37 -31.99 40.98
CA CYS A 4 -23.97 -30.89 41.73
C CYS A 4 -24.49 -29.82 40.74
N PRO A 5 -25.79 -29.51 40.73
CA PRO A 5 -26.40 -28.64 39.70
C PRO A 5 -25.84 -27.20 39.71
N LYS A 6 -25.30 -26.74 40.84
CA LYS A 6 -24.73 -25.39 40.97
C LYS A 6 -23.44 -25.16 40.16
N LYS A 7 -22.71 -26.23 39.81
CA LYS A 7 -21.49 -26.13 38.99
C LYS A 7 -21.78 -26.08 37.49
N LEU A 8 -22.93 -26.62 37.07
CA LEU A 8 -23.36 -26.62 35.66
C LEU A 8 -23.86 -25.23 35.23
N GLU A 9 -24.61 -24.54 36.10
CA GLU A 9 -25.06 -23.16 35.83
C GLU A 9 -23.90 -22.17 35.77
N LEU A 10 -22.87 -22.35 36.61
CA LEU A 10 -21.67 -21.50 36.59
C LEU A 10 -20.86 -21.66 35.28
N TYR A 11 -20.76 -22.88 34.75
CA TYR A 11 -20.08 -23.17 33.48
C TYR A 11 -20.84 -22.63 32.27
N ILE A 12 -22.16 -22.75 32.27
CA ILE A 12 -23.04 -22.17 31.23
C ILE A 12 -22.92 -20.64 31.22
N PHE A 13 -22.87 -20.01 32.39
CA PHE A 13 -22.72 -18.55 32.50
C PHE A 13 -21.34 -18.07 32.01
N THR A 14 -20.25 -18.81 32.27
CA THR A 14 -18.91 -18.47 31.75
C THR A 14 -18.76 -18.69 30.24
N MET A 15 -19.42 -19.70 29.66
CA MET A 15 -19.43 -19.93 28.21
C MET A 15 -20.31 -18.90 27.47
N LEU A 16 -21.44 -18.50 28.06
CA LEU A 16 -22.26 -17.40 27.54
C LEU A 16 -21.54 -16.05 27.59
N LEU A 17 -20.69 -15.81 28.60
CA LEU A 17 -19.88 -14.58 28.70
C LEU A 17 -18.71 -14.58 27.70
N ALA A 18 -18.18 -15.74 27.31
CA ALA A 18 -17.13 -15.88 26.31
C ALA A 18 -17.62 -15.75 24.86
N CYS A 19 -18.91 -15.98 24.59
CA CYS A 19 -19.51 -15.84 23.26
C CYS A 19 -19.88 -14.40 22.86
N VAL A 20 -19.78 -13.40 23.74
CA VAL A 20 -20.35 -12.06 23.53
C VAL A 20 -19.40 -11.05 22.86
N PHE A 21 -18.13 -11.38 22.58
CA PHE A 21 -17.20 -10.41 21.97
C PHE A 21 -16.27 -10.97 20.87
N PHE A 22 -16.84 -11.70 19.90
CA PHE A 22 -16.20 -11.83 18.59
C PHE A 22 -17.10 -11.18 17.52
N VAL A 23 -17.38 -9.88 17.71
CA VAL A 23 -17.86 -9.07 16.60
C VAL A 23 -16.70 -8.92 15.62
N PRO A 24 -16.85 -9.32 14.34
CA PRO A 24 -15.82 -9.05 13.36
C PRO A 24 -15.63 -7.53 13.31
N SER A 25 -14.44 -7.06 13.71
CA SER A 25 -14.05 -5.67 13.54
C SER A 25 -13.98 -5.41 12.04
N SER A 26 -14.95 -4.69 11.49
CA SER A 26 -14.83 -4.13 10.15
C SER A 26 -13.64 -3.17 10.17
N VAL A 27 -12.54 -3.54 9.52
CA VAL A 27 -11.46 -2.58 9.23
C VAL A 27 -12.07 -1.55 8.27
N LYS A 28 -12.24 -0.32 8.75
CA LYS A 28 -12.72 0.78 7.93
C LYS A 28 -11.54 1.28 7.10
N ALA A 29 -11.74 1.46 5.80
CA ALA A 29 -10.80 2.16 4.94
C ALA A 29 -10.35 3.49 5.57
N ALA A 30 -9.04 3.67 5.68
CA ALA A 30 -8.38 4.87 6.16
C ALA A 30 -7.30 5.33 5.17
N THR A 31 -6.88 6.58 5.33
CA THR A 31 -5.74 7.14 4.60
C THR A 31 -4.54 7.13 5.53
N TYR A 32 -3.41 6.60 5.06
CA TYR A 32 -2.14 6.58 5.77
C TYR A 32 -1.13 7.41 5.00
N TYR A 33 -0.51 8.35 5.72
CA TYR A 33 0.54 9.22 5.23
C TYR A 33 1.89 8.71 5.72
N TRP A 34 2.86 8.67 4.81
CA TRP A 34 4.23 8.33 5.13
C TRP A 34 4.86 9.40 6.02
N VAL A 35 5.39 8.98 7.17
CA VAL A 35 6.12 9.84 8.14
C VAL A 35 7.37 9.14 8.66
N GLY A 36 7.84 8.11 7.94
CA GLY A 36 8.98 7.30 8.35
C GLY A 36 10.30 8.06 8.33
N SER A 37 11.30 7.52 9.02
CA SER A 37 12.70 7.93 8.87
C SER A 37 13.25 7.57 7.50
N ALA A 38 14.36 8.19 7.07
CA ALA A 38 15.02 7.85 5.81
C ALA A 38 15.42 6.36 5.75
N GLY A 39 14.96 5.67 4.70
CA GLY A 39 15.09 4.21 4.53
C GLY A 39 14.16 3.39 5.42
N GLY A 40 13.09 4.00 5.94
CA GLY A 40 12.15 3.34 6.85
C GLY A 40 11.36 2.24 6.14
N SER A 41 11.04 1.18 6.89
CA SER A 41 10.15 0.11 6.43
C SER A 41 8.70 0.59 6.30
N THR A 42 8.05 0.29 5.18
CA THR A 42 6.59 0.48 5.01
C THR A 42 5.77 -0.49 5.86
N ASN A 43 6.38 -1.54 6.41
CA ASN A 43 5.76 -2.49 7.31
C ASN A 43 6.01 -2.18 8.80
N SER A 44 6.48 -0.97 9.12
CA SER A 44 6.53 -0.49 10.51
C SER A 44 5.36 0.43 10.83
N ALA A 45 4.56 0.04 11.84
CA ALA A 45 3.43 0.84 12.31
C ALA A 45 3.81 2.27 12.75
N SER A 46 5.07 2.47 13.16
CA SER A 46 5.58 3.79 13.56
C SER A 46 5.78 4.75 12.39
N ASN A 47 5.81 4.26 11.16
CA ASN A 47 6.17 5.07 9.99
C ASN A 47 4.96 5.64 9.24
N TRP A 48 3.75 5.44 9.79
CA TRP A 48 2.52 5.94 9.18
C TRP A 48 1.67 6.76 10.16
N ALA A 49 1.05 7.80 9.64
CA ALA A 49 0.07 8.64 10.31
C ALA A 49 -1.28 8.58 9.58
N THR A 50 -2.42 8.72 10.28
CA THR A 50 -3.76 8.79 9.65
C THR A 50 -4.25 10.23 9.42
N SER A 51 -3.40 11.20 9.71
CA SER A 51 -3.65 12.61 9.48
C SER A 51 -2.52 13.15 8.63
N ASP A 52 -2.88 14.04 7.72
CA ASP A 52 -1.94 14.73 6.84
C ASP A 52 -0.84 15.41 7.69
N PRO A 53 0.42 14.97 7.58
CA PRO A 53 1.48 15.47 8.44
C PRO A 53 1.93 16.87 8.01
N SER A 54 2.58 17.62 8.91
CA SER A 54 3.27 18.88 8.56
C SER A 54 4.79 18.76 8.61
N SER A 55 5.29 17.53 8.81
CA SER A 55 6.69 17.11 8.94
C SER A 55 6.75 15.59 9.08
N CYS A 56 7.94 14.98 9.10
CA CYS A 56 8.14 13.55 9.42
C CYS A 56 7.84 13.17 10.90
N THR A 57 6.68 13.53 11.42
CA THR A 57 6.22 13.26 12.79
C THR A 57 4.76 12.77 12.79
N GLY A 58 4.25 12.31 13.94
CA GLY A 58 2.86 11.85 14.06
C GLY A 58 2.62 10.38 13.68
N GLY A 59 3.70 9.61 13.54
CA GLY A 59 3.63 8.18 13.25
C GLY A 59 3.04 7.33 14.41
N GLY A 60 2.77 6.06 14.12
CA GLY A 60 2.20 5.12 15.08
C GLY A 60 0.75 4.73 14.79
N ALA A 61 0.22 5.06 13.61
CA ALA A 61 -1.16 4.77 13.24
C ALA A 61 -1.40 3.29 12.87
N GLY A 62 -0.35 2.50 12.64
CA GLY A 62 -0.45 1.13 12.12
C GLY A 62 0.17 1.01 10.73
N VAL A 63 0.07 -0.19 10.14
CA VAL A 63 0.49 -0.43 8.74
C VAL A 63 -0.77 -0.42 7.88
N PRO A 64 -0.80 0.30 6.74
CA PRO A 64 -1.96 0.30 5.85
C PRO A 64 -2.23 -1.11 5.31
N GLY A 65 -3.51 -1.50 5.29
CA GLY A 65 -3.98 -2.75 4.72
C GLY A 65 -4.64 -2.58 3.35
N SER A 66 -5.17 -3.68 2.81
CA SER A 66 -5.71 -3.74 1.44
C SER A 66 -6.93 -2.84 1.18
N SER A 67 -7.57 -2.32 2.22
CA SER A 67 -8.68 -1.35 2.15
C SER A 67 -8.24 0.11 2.25
N ASP A 68 -6.96 0.36 2.54
CA ASP A 68 -6.46 1.68 2.91
C ASP A 68 -5.71 2.36 1.78
N THR A 69 -5.70 3.68 1.78
CA THR A 69 -4.90 4.47 0.84
C THR A 69 -3.55 4.80 1.49
N ALA A 70 -2.44 4.49 0.81
CA ALA A 70 -1.10 4.93 1.20
C ALA A 70 -0.68 6.17 0.41
N ILE A 71 -0.25 7.22 1.11
CA ILE A 71 0.16 8.51 0.54
C ILE A 71 1.59 8.82 0.96
N PHE A 72 2.43 9.15 -0.02
CA PHE A 72 3.73 9.80 0.16
C PHE A 72 3.57 11.27 -0.25
N ASP A 73 3.87 12.21 0.66
CA ASP A 73 3.62 13.65 0.45
C ASP A 73 4.85 14.49 0.81
N ALA A 74 4.89 15.72 0.30
CA ALA A 74 5.96 16.70 0.43
C ALA A 74 6.29 17.08 1.88
N ASP A 75 5.38 16.86 2.82
CA ASP A 75 5.59 17.11 4.25
C ASP A 75 6.58 16.12 4.88
N CYS A 76 6.76 14.93 4.29
CA CYS A 76 7.81 14.00 4.68
C CYS A 76 8.42 13.25 3.49
N ASP A 77 9.53 13.81 2.98
CA ASP A 77 10.28 13.30 1.83
C ASP A 77 11.31 12.20 2.15
N ASN A 78 11.27 11.65 3.35
CA ASN A 78 12.21 10.60 3.72
C ASN A 78 12.00 9.37 2.83
N SER A 79 13.09 8.80 2.34
CA SER A 79 13.02 7.59 1.51
C SER A 79 12.39 6.42 2.28
N ALA A 80 11.72 5.51 1.57
CA ALA A 80 10.99 4.39 2.11
C ALA A 80 11.43 3.07 1.45
N SER A 81 11.49 2.01 2.24
CA SER A 81 11.73 0.64 1.78
C SER A 81 10.45 -0.19 1.94
N ILE A 82 9.97 -0.73 0.83
CA ILE A 82 8.93 -1.77 0.81
C ILE A 82 9.64 -3.11 0.98
N ASP A 83 9.89 -3.45 2.24
CA ASP A 83 10.67 -4.63 2.70
C ASP A 83 9.79 -5.82 3.12
N SER A 84 8.48 -5.65 3.04
CA SER A 84 7.47 -6.68 3.20
C SER A 84 6.31 -6.40 2.24
N ALA A 85 5.53 -7.44 1.91
CA ALA A 85 4.45 -7.32 0.94
C ALA A 85 3.51 -6.17 1.30
N LEU A 86 3.39 -5.20 0.38
CA LEU A 86 2.49 -4.05 0.52
C LEU A 86 1.20 -4.37 -0.21
N SER A 87 0.08 -4.35 0.50
CA SER A 87 -1.25 -4.48 -0.09
C SER A 87 -2.11 -3.32 0.37
N VAL A 88 -2.54 -2.49 -0.58
CA VAL A 88 -3.29 -1.25 -0.32
C VAL A 88 -4.44 -1.09 -1.30
N GLN A 89 -5.42 -0.29 -0.92
CA GLN A 89 -6.49 0.08 -1.83
C GLN A 89 -5.98 0.98 -2.96
N SER A 90 -5.21 2.01 -2.63
CA SER A 90 -4.58 2.93 -3.59
C SER A 90 -3.21 3.35 -3.09
N LEU A 91 -2.30 3.64 -4.01
CA LEU A 91 -0.97 4.16 -3.71
C LEU A 91 -0.78 5.49 -4.44
N THR A 92 -0.49 6.55 -3.69
CA THR A 92 -0.29 7.89 -4.26
C THR A 92 1.03 8.47 -3.81
N ILE A 93 1.81 8.96 -4.77
CA ILE A 93 2.97 9.83 -4.52
C ILE A 93 2.56 11.23 -4.96
N ASN A 94 2.39 12.14 -4.00
CA ASN A 94 1.94 13.51 -4.24
C ASN A 94 3.06 14.37 -4.83
N THR A 95 2.65 15.47 -5.47
CA THR A 95 3.58 16.48 -5.99
C THR A 95 4.44 17.04 -4.87
N GLY A 96 5.73 17.23 -5.12
CA GLY A 96 6.68 17.74 -4.14
C GLY A 96 7.32 16.67 -3.27
N TYR A 97 6.80 15.43 -3.26
CA TYR A 97 7.53 14.32 -2.62
C TYR A 97 8.85 14.08 -3.35
N SER A 98 9.97 14.31 -2.66
CA SER A 98 11.31 14.21 -3.27
C SER A 98 12.08 12.93 -2.90
N GLY A 99 11.49 12.07 -2.07
CA GLY A 99 12.11 10.84 -1.60
C GLY A 99 12.18 9.72 -2.64
N THR A 100 12.92 8.66 -2.29
CA THR A 100 12.94 7.40 -3.05
C THR A 100 12.12 6.34 -2.33
N ILE A 101 11.24 5.65 -3.05
CA ILE A 101 10.49 4.49 -2.59
C ILE A 101 11.08 3.27 -3.31
N THR A 102 11.63 2.34 -2.55
CA THR A 102 12.30 1.14 -3.09
C THR A 102 11.47 -0.10 -2.79
N GLN A 103 11.06 -0.83 -3.82
CA GLN A 103 10.59 -2.21 -3.70
C GLN A 103 11.81 -3.11 -3.47
N GLU A 104 11.93 -3.67 -2.28
CA GLU A 104 13.03 -4.57 -1.97
C GLU A 104 12.89 -5.91 -2.72
N THR A 105 14.01 -6.63 -2.87
CA THR A 105 14.08 -7.92 -3.56
C THR A 105 13.12 -8.95 -2.96
N GLY A 106 12.39 -9.67 -3.81
CA GLY A 106 11.46 -10.73 -3.40
C GLY A 106 10.10 -10.22 -2.90
N ILE A 107 9.87 -8.90 -2.87
CA ILE A 107 8.68 -8.31 -2.23
C ILE A 107 7.62 -7.94 -3.28
N THR A 108 6.41 -8.49 -3.12
CA THR A 108 5.27 -8.16 -3.99
C THR A 108 4.55 -6.89 -3.55
N ILE A 109 4.00 -6.13 -4.50
CA ILE A 109 3.13 -4.99 -4.24
C ILE A 109 1.77 -5.28 -4.89
N ALA A 110 0.68 -5.06 -4.17
CA ALA A 110 -0.69 -5.19 -4.68
C ALA A 110 -1.49 -3.90 -4.40
N VAL A 111 -2.00 -3.29 -5.46
CA VAL A 111 -2.81 -2.07 -5.41
C VAL A 111 -4.17 -2.38 -6.01
N ALA A 112 -5.22 -2.36 -5.18
CA ALA A 112 -6.55 -2.79 -5.62
C ALA A 112 -7.29 -1.75 -6.50
N ARG A 113 -6.80 -0.51 -6.54
CA ARG A 113 -7.21 0.58 -7.42
C ARG A 113 -5.96 1.24 -8.01
N ASP A 114 -5.97 2.56 -8.15
CA ASP A 114 -4.95 3.29 -8.90
C ASP A 114 -3.63 3.36 -8.12
N PHE A 115 -2.53 3.26 -8.86
CA PHE A 115 -1.22 3.78 -8.46
C PHE A 115 -0.95 5.06 -9.25
N THR A 116 -0.86 6.20 -8.55
CA THR A 116 -0.53 7.50 -9.15
C THR A 116 0.79 8.04 -8.60
N GLN A 117 1.75 8.31 -9.49
CA GLN A 117 3.00 8.99 -9.16
C GLN A 117 3.02 10.39 -9.78
N ASN A 118 2.98 11.43 -8.95
CA ASN A 118 3.05 12.82 -9.40
C ASN A 118 4.45 13.43 -9.27
N ASP A 119 5.33 12.85 -8.45
CA ASP A 119 6.72 13.27 -8.26
C ASP A 119 7.55 12.13 -7.62
N GLY A 120 8.79 12.41 -7.23
CA GLY A 120 9.65 11.51 -6.48
C GLY A 120 10.29 10.43 -7.33
N THR A 121 10.88 9.44 -6.65
CA THR A 121 11.50 8.29 -7.31
C THR A 121 10.90 6.99 -6.82
N PHE A 122 10.36 6.18 -7.72
CA PHE A 122 10.00 4.78 -7.45
C PHE A 122 11.03 3.85 -8.09
N VAL A 123 11.56 2.92 -7.30
CA VAL A 123 12.52 1.90 -7.76
C VAL A 123 11.92 0.51 -7.54
N GLY A 124 11.47 -0.11 -8.63
CA GLY A 124 11.04 -1.50 -8.64
C GLY A 124 12.20 -2.48 -8.41
N GLY A 125 11.91 -3.57 -7.72
CA GLY A 125 12.81 -4.68 -7.45
C GLY A 125 12.73 -5.75 -8.54
N ASP A 126 12.46 -6.99 -8.15
CA ASP A 126 12.43 -8.16 -9.05
C ASP A 126 11.13 -8.98 -8.96
N SER A 127 10.17 -8.52 -8.17
CA SER A 127 8.93 -9.24 -7.87
C SER A 127 7.71 -8.51 -8.39
N THR A 128 6.59 -9.21 -8.47
CA THR A 128 5.36 -8.71 -9.08
C THR A 128 4.84 -7.42 -8.41
N ILE A 129 4.43 -6.48 -9.24
CA ILE A 129 3.60 -5.32 -8.87
C ILE A 129 2.26 -5.52 -9.57
N ASP A 130 1.17 -5.63 -8.81
CA ASP A 130 -0.17 -5.88 -9.33
C ASP A 130 -1.09 -4.68 -9.07
N ILE A 131 -1.65 -4.12 -10.14
CA ILE A 131 -2.47 -2.91 -10.12
C ILE A 131 -3.80 -3.21 -10.81
N ASN A 132 -4.88 -3.29 -10.02
CA ASN A 132 -6.21 -3.67 -10.53
C ASN A 132 -6.97 -2.54 -11.22
N TYR A 133 -6.39 -1.34 -11.29
CA TYR A 133 -6.90 -0.19 -12.06
C TYR A 133 -5.74 0.46 -12.86
N ASP A 134 -5.60 1.78 -12.80
CA ASP A 134 -4.68 2.55 -13.63
C ASP A 134 -3.32 2.69 -12.95
N LEU A 135 -2.26 2.63 -13.76
CA LEU A 135 -0.94 3.14 -13.40
C LEU A 135 -0.75 4.48 -14.10
N ARG A 136 -0.69 5.56 -13.33
CA ARG A 136 -0.46 6.92 -13.82
C ARG A 136 0.89 7.45 -13.34
N ILE A 137 1.78 7.72 -14.27
CA ILE A 137 3.12 8.27 -14.01
C ILE A 137 3.13 9.69 -14.58
N ASN A 138 2.67 10.62 -13.75
CA ASN A 138 2.50 12.03 -14.10
C ASN A 138 3.78 12.85 -13.93
N GLY A 139 4.77 12.36 -13.16
CA GLY A 139 6.02 13.06 -12.89
C GLY A 139 7.04 12.20 -12.16
N GLY A 140 8.22 12.77 -11.91
CA GLY A 140 9.32 12.08 -11.22
C GLY A 140 9.98 10.98 -12.06
N SER A 141 10.60 10.02 -11.39
CA SER A 141 11.27 8.87 -12.01
C SER A 141 10.62 7.56 -11.55
N PHE A 142 10.21 6.73 -12.49
CA PHE A 142 9.65 5.40 -12.23
C PHE A 142 10.52 4.35 -12.89
N THR A 143 11.24 3.56 -12.09
CA THR A 143 11.90 2.34 -12.56
C THR A 143 10.97 1.16 -12.29
N ALA A 144 10.49 0.53 -13.36
CA ALA A 144 9.68 -0.67 -13.26
C ALA A 144 10.48 -1.84 -12.67
N THR A 145 9.76 -2.80 -12.08
CA THR A 145 10.37 -4.06 -11.63
C THR A 145 10.95 -4.86 -12.79
N SER A 146 12.01 -5.61 -12.54
CA SER A 146 12.50 -6.65 -13.45
C SER A 146 11.62 -7.92 -13.49
N GLY A 147 10.64 -8.02 -12.60
CA GLY A 147 9.58 -9.03 -12.62
C GLY A 147 8.46 -8.68 -13.59
N THR A 148 7.21 -8.68 -13.10
CA THR A 148 6.02 -8.30 -13.89
C THR A 148 5.25 -7.18 -13.22
N ILE A 149 4.87 -6.16 -13.99
CA ILE A 149 3.81 -5.23 -13.62
C ILE A 149 2.53 -5.70 -14.31
N THR A 150 1.48 -6.03 -13.57
CA THR A 150 0.12 -6.27 -14.09
C THR A 150 -0.74 -5.02 -13.90
N ILE A 151 -1.44 -4.59 -14.95
CA ILE A 151 -2.28 -3.38 -14.96
C ILE A 151 -3.61 -3.74 -15.61
N ALA A 152 -4.69 -3.67 -14.85
CA ALA A 152 -6.00 -4.08 -15.36
C ALA A 152 -6.69 -3.02 -16.21
N LEU A 153 -6.30 -1.75 -16.11
CA LEU A 153 -6.89 -0.65 -16.90
C LEU A 153 -5.80 0.06 -17.69
N ASP A 154 -5.60 1.36 -17.48
CA ASP A 154 -4.73 2.19 -18.32
C ASP A 154 -3.31 2.31 -17.76
N LEU A 155 -2.34 2.36 -18.69
CA LEU A 155 -0.97 2.82 -18.39
C LEU A 155 -0.77 4.20 -19.04
N ASP A 156 -0.71 5.22 -18.20
CA ASP A 156 -0.49 6.61 -18.60
C ASP A 156 0.89 7.08 -18.13
N ILE A 157 1.74 7.48 -19.09
CA ILE A 157 3.06 8.08 -18.80
C ILE A 157 3.09 9.47 -19.41
N ASP A 158 3.12 10.48 -18.55
CA ASP A 158 3.18 11.90 -18.93
C ASP A 158 4.59 12.28 -19.43
N ALA A 159 4.66 13.30 -20.30
CA ALA A 159 5.92 13.78 -20.86
C ALA A 159 6.87 14.37 -19.80
N SER A 160 6.34 14.78 -18.64
CA SER A 160 7.15 15.27 -17.52
C SER A 160 7.73 14.16 -16.63
N ALA A 161 7.38 12.88 -16.88
CA ALA A 161 7.92 11.74 -16.15
C ALA A 161 9.12 11.10 -16.86
N THR A 162 10.00 10.47 -16.08
CA THR A 162 11.00 9.53 -16.58
C THR A 162 10.56 8.10 -16.28
N PHE A 163 10.43 7.28 -17.32
CA PHE A 163 10.14 5.85 -17.19
C PHE A 163 11.36 4.99 -17.56
N VAL A 164 11.79 4.12 -16.66
CA VAL A 164 12.85 3.13 -16.85
C VAL A 164 12.24 1.74 -16.79
N HIS A 165 12.32 0.97 -17.88
CA HIS A 165 11.59 -0.30 -18.03
C HIS A 165 12.00 -1.42 -17.05
N GLY A 166 13.16 -1.35 -16.39
CA GLY A 166 13.59 -2.37 -15.43
C GLY A 166 13.95 -3.74 -16.03
N SER A 167 13.81 -3.91 -17.36
CA SER A 167 13.98 -5.19 -18.08
C SER A 167 12.98 -6.29 -17.69
N GLY A 168 11.84 -5.92 -17.10
CA GLY A 168 10.76 -6.84 -16.75
C GLY A 168 9.71 -6.99 -17.85
N THR A 169 8.49 -7.35 -17.45
CA THR A 169 7.30 -7.43 -18.31
C THR A 169 6.23 -6.48 -17.81
N ILE A 170 5.61 -5.72 -18.72
CA ILE A 170 4.35 -5.02 -18.44
C ILE A 170 3.23 -5.85 -19.09
N HIS A 171 2.28 -6.29 -18.27
CA HIS A 171 1.13 -7.07 -18.69
C HIS A 171 -0.13 -6.24 -18.46
N ILE A 172 -0.86 -5.91 -19.52
CA ILE A 172 -2.19 -5.29 -19.43
C ILE A 172 -3.24 -6.41 -19.44
N ASP A 173 -3.85 -6.73 -18.29
CA ASP A 173 -4.70 -7.92 -18.11
C ASP A 173 -6.20 -7.61 -17.99
N GLY A 174 -6.57 -6.36 -18.24
CA GLY A 174 -7.94 -5.89 -18.26
C GLY A 174 -8.86 -6.66 -19.20
N VAL A 175 -10.11 -6.87 -18.76
CA VAL A 175 -11.20 -7.39 -19.61
C VAL A 175 -11.99 -6.28 -20.33
N SER A 176 -11.67 -5.01 -20.06
CA SER A 176 -12.21 -3.82 -20.71
C SER A 176 -11.20 -3.27 -21.72
N ALA A 177 -11.61 -2.31 -22.56
CA ALA A 177 -10.67 -1.62 -23.45
C ALA A 177 -9.66 -0.83 -22.61
N SER A 178 -8.43 -1.33 -22.52
CA SER A 178 -7.30 -0.62 -21.93
C SER A 178 -6.59 0.25 -22.97
N THR A 179 -6.05 1.37 -22.52
CA THR A 179 -5.22 2.26 -23.31
C THR A 179 -3.80 2.29 -22.76
N LEU A 180 -2.84 2.38 -23.69
CA LEU A 180 -1.45 2.69 -23.39
C LEU A 180 -1.19 4.08 -23.96
N SER A 181 -0.98 5.06 -23.08
CA SER A 181 -0.65 6.42 -23.49
C SER A 181 0.77 6.78 -23.10
N LEU A 182 1.57 7.14 -24.10
CA LEU A 182 2.96 7.58 -23.94
C LEU A 182 3.09 8.97 -24.54
N TRP A 183 3.08 9.98 -23.68
CA TRP A 183 3.24 11.36 -24.11
C TRP A 183 4.74 11.69 -24.18
N LYS A 184 5.21 12.08 -25.37
CA LYS A 184 6.61 12.50 -25.60
C LYS A 184 6.73 14.01 -25.54
#